data_AF-A0A7G9FMB2-F1
#
_entry.id   AF-A0A7G9FMB2-F1
#
_cell.length_a   1.000
_cell.length_b   1.000
_cell.length_c   1.000
_cell.angle_alpha   90.00
_cell.angle_beta   90.00
_cell.angle_gamma   90.00
#
_symmetry.space_group_name_H-M   'P 1'
#
loop_
_entity.id
_entity.type
_entity.pdbx_description
1 polymer ?
#
loop_
_entity_poly.entity_id
_entity_poly.type
_entity_poly.pdbx_seq_one_letter_code
_entity_poly.pdbx_strand_id
1 'polypeptide(L)'
;MKEHEKKLGKTQSQINITRSEFQRSFKNHYGMYKKTGTDMPYRSRLLMLFYSVECGLKSLILKNIGKNTYEELKSYYTINGKKAPGHDLKAMTKEVGIETKFPLKRIQLKGGGFVLPGKYNELWRYGACIKNAEEEQSEEKTLVRIAEWLSQRI
;
A
#
# COMPACT_ATOMS: atom_id res chain seq x y z
N MET A 1 -4.83 -43.07 18.52
CA MET A 1 -4.08 -41.80 18.32
C MET A 1 -4.04 -41.31 16.86
N LYS A 2 -4.93 -41.75 15.94
CA LYS A 2 -4.84 -41.39 14.50
C LYS A 2 -6.06 -40.64 13.93
N GLU A 3 -6.96 -40.12 14.78
CA GLU A 3 -8.15 -39.38 14.30
C GLU A 3 -8.27 -37.94 14.81
N HIS A 4 -7.47 -37.52 15.79
CA HIS A 4 -7.57 -36.16 16.36
C HIS A 4 -6.79 -35.07 15.62
N GLU A 5 -5.90 -35.40 14.68
CA GLU A 5 -5.13 -34.40 13.92
C GLU A 5 -5.83 -33.90 12.65
N LYS A 6 -7.01 -34.42 12.30
CA LYS A 6 -7.69 -34.11 11.02
C LYS A 6 -8.52 -32.81 11.02
N LYS A 7 -8.45 -31.99 12.09
CA LYS A 7 -9.22 -30.73 12.21
C LYS A 7 -8.43 -29.51 12.70
N LEU A 8 -7.10 -29.49 12.60
CA LEU A 8 -6.40 -28.20 12.58
C LEU A 8 -6.43 -27.67 11.15
N GLY A 9 -7.32 -26.70 10.89
CA GLY A 9 -7.34 -25.97 9.63
C GLY A 9 -5.94 -25.45 9.30
N LYS A 10 -5.57 -25.46 8.00
CA LYS A 10 -4.27 -24.97 7.53
C LYS A 10 -4.05 -23.55 8.05
N THR A 11 -2.99 -23.33 8.83
CA THR A 11 -2.59 -21.99 9.26
C THR A 11 -2.34 -21.13 8.01
N GLN A 12 -3.16 -20.10 7.80
CA GLN A 12 -2.93 -19.15 6.72
C GLN A 12 -1.70 -18.30 7.07
N SER A 13 -0.66 -18.35 6.23
CA SER A 13 0.51 -17.47 6.35
C SER A 13 0.16 -16.00 6.13
N GLN A 14 -0.99 -15.72 5.50
CA GLN A 14 -1.54 -14.40 5.29
C GLN A 14 -3.05 -14.43 5.19
N ILE A 15 -3.72 -13.53 5.91
CA ILE A 15 -5.18 -13.37 5.86
C ILE A 15 -5.66 -13.00 4.45
N ASN A 16 -6.74 -13.64 3.99
CA ASN A 16 -7.32 -13.37 2.68
C ASN A 16 -8.30 -12.19 2.74
N ILE A 17 -7.79 -10.98 2.49
CA ILE A 17 -8.57 -9.73 2.56
C ILE A 17 -9.45 -9.55 1.33
N THR A 18 -10.69 -9.12 1.52
CA THR A 18 -11.64 -8.79 0.46
C THR A 18 -11.48 -7.37 -0.10
N ARG A 19 -12.01 -7.12 -1.29
CA ARG A 19 -12.03 -5.80 -1.95
C ARG A 19 -12.71 -4.75 -1.08
N SER A 20 -13.82 -5.08 -0.44
CA SER A 20 -14.56 -4.20 0.48
C SER A 20 -13.76 -3.88 1.74
N GLU A 21 -12.98 -4.83 2.25
CA GLU A 21 -12.11 -4.61 3.40
C GLU A 21 -10.92 -3.72 3.04
N PHE A 22 -10.31 -3.90 1.86
CA PHE A 22 -9.32 -2.96 1.34
C PHE A 22 -9.91 -1.55 1.18
N GLN A 23 -11.10 -1.42 0.61
CA GLN A 23 -11.78 -0.13 0.46
C GLN A 23 -12.07 0.53 1.81
N ARG A 24 -12.56 -0.23 2.78
CA ARG A 24 -12.80 0.25 4.15
C ARG A 24 -11.50 0.69 4.82
N SER A 25 -10.44 -0.10 4.69
CA SER A 25 -9.10 0.23 5.20
C SER A 25 -8.58 1.54 4.60
N PHE A 26 -8.70 1.70 3.28
CA PHE A 26 -8.38 2.96 2.58
C PHE A 26 -9.11 4.15 3.21
N LYS A 27 -10.44 4.08 3.34
CA LYS A 27 -11.28 5.16 3.89
C LYS A 27 -10.91 5.48 5.34
N ASN A 28 -10.72 4.46 6.17
CA ASN A 28 -10.36 4.63 7.58
C ASN A 28 -8.99 5.28 7.74
N HIS A 29 -7.96 4.77 7.06
CA HIS A 29 -6.61 5.29 7.15
C HIS A 29 -6.49 6.69 6.58
N TYR A 30 -7.12 6.97 5.43
CA TYR A 30 -7.10 8.33 4.87
C TYR A 30 -7.88 9.32 5.72
N GLY A 31 -9.05 8.90 6.23
CA GLY A 31 -9.85 9.70 7.14
C GLY A 31 -9.08 10.04 8.41
N MET A 32 -8.38 9.07 9.00
CA MET A 32 -7.54 9.31 10.18
C MET A 32 -6.37 10.23 9.84
N TYR A 33 -5.66 10.01 8.73
CA TYR A 33 -4.56 10.88 8.27
C TYR A 33 -4.99 12.36 8.17
N LYS A 34 -6.21 12.62 7.67
CA LYS A 34 -6.76 13.97 7.57
C LYS A 34 -7.18 14.57 8.91
N LYS A 35 -7.70 13.75 9.83
CA LYS A 35 -8.24 14.20 11.12
C LYS A 35 -7.17 14.45 12.17
N THR A 36 -6.12 13.63 12.24
CA THR A 36 -5.13 13.72 13.30
C THR A 36 -4.11 14.84 13.12
N GLY A 37 -4.03 15.47 11.94
CA GLY A 37 -3.19 16.64 11.72
C GLY A 37 -1.75 16.46 12.26
N THR A 38 -1.34 17.35 13.16
CA THR A 38 -0.03 17.34 13.84
C THR A 38 0.00 16.57 15.17
N ASP A 39 -1.13 16.05 15.63
CA ASP A 39 -1.23 15.33 16.92
C ASP A 39 -0.62 13.93 16.85
N MET A 40 -0.32 13.44 15.64
CA MET A 40 0.37 12.18 15.39
C MET A 40 1.80 12.42 14.92
N PRO A 41 2.80 11.63 15.38
CA PRO A 41 4.15 11.70 14.86
C PRO A 41 4.17 11.64 13.33
N TYR A 42 4.91 12.57 12.71
CA TYR A 42 4.88 12.79 11.27
C TYR A 42 5.03 11.51 10.43
N ARG A 43 5.99 10.64 10.77
CA ARG A 43 6.21 9.38 10.02
C ARG A 43 5.16 8.31 10.28
N SER A 44 4.54 8.28 11.47
CA SER A 44 3.38 7.42 11.72
C SER A 44 2.19 7.85 10.85
N ARG A 45 2.01 9.17 10.67
CA ARG A 45 1.00 9.73 9.78
C ARG A 45 1.28 9.38 8.31
N LEU A 46 2.54 9.47 7.85
CA LEU A 46 2.93 9.03 6.50
C LEU A 46 2.73 7.52 6.30
N LEU A 47 3.04 6.70 7.30
CA LEU A 47 2.82 5.25 7.25
C LEU A 47 1.33 4.92 7.10
N MET A 48 0.45 5.66 7.79
CA MET A 48 -0.99 5.53 7.58
C MET A 48 -1.42 5.95 6.17
N LEU A 49 -0.91 7.06 5.65
CA LEU A 49 -1.19 7.49 4.28
C LEU A 49 -0.73 6.46 3.26
N PHE A 50 0.45 5.87 3.46
CA PHE A 50 0.97 4.77 2.66
C PHE A 50 -0.02 3.60 2.60
N TYR A 51 -0.42 3.08 3.77
CA TYR A 51 -1.31 1.92 3.83
C TYR A 51 -2.70 2.24 3.31
N SER A 52 -3.15 3.49 3.47
CA SER A 52 -4.36 3.95 2.80
C SER A 52 -4.23 3.79 1.28
N VAL A 53 -3.25 4.45 0.66
CA VAL A 53 -3.04 4.41 -0.80
C VAL A 53 -2.85 2.98 -1.30
N GLU A 54 -2.08 2.15 -0.60
CA GLU A 54 -1.90 0.74 -0.91
C GLU A 54 -3.25 0.00 -0.96
N CYS A 55 -4.06 0.11 0.10
CA CYS A 55 -5.34 -0.56 0.17
C CYS A 55 -6.30 -0.05 -0.91
N GLY A 56 -6.29 1.26 -1.20
CA GLY A 56 -7.12 1.84 -2.25
C GLY A 56 -6.72 1.35 -3.64
N LEU A 57 -5.43 1.29 -3.95
CA LEU A 57 -4.91 0.73 -5.20
C LEU A 57 -5.27 -0.76 -5.34
N LYS A 58 -5.07 -1.58 -4.29
CA LYS A 58 -5.46 -3.00 -4.31
C LYS A 58 -6.95 -3.17 -4.56
N SER A 59 -7.79 -2.37 -3.89
CA SER A 59 -9.25 -2.39 -4.08
C SER A 59 -9.63 -2.03 -5.52
N LEU A 60 -9.00 -0.99 -6.09
CA LEU A 60 -9.25 -0.57 -7.46
C LEU A 60 -8.78 -1.61 -8.49
N ILE A 61 -7.59 -2.20 -8.31
CA ILE A 61 -7.10 -3.25 -9.20
C ILE A 61 -8.07 -4.43 -9.18
N LEU A 62 -8.45 -4.91 -7.99
CA LEU A 62 -9.46 -5.97 -7.82
C LEU A 62 -10.77 -5.64 -8.56
N LYS A 63 -11.27 -4.41 -8.43
CA LYS A 63 -12.44 -3.92 -9.17
C LYS A 63 -12.24 -4.01 -10.68
N ASN A 64 -11.10 -3.56 -11.20
CA ASN A 64 -10.81 -3.53 -12.64
C ASN A 64 -10.68 -4.93 -13.24
N ILE A 65 -10.11 -5.89 -12.50
CA ILE A 65 -9.94 -7.27 -12.97
C ILE A 65 -11.13 -8.20 -12.64
N GLY A 66 -12.19 -7.67 -12.04
CA GLY A 66 -13.39 -8.43 -11.67
C GLY A 66 -13.14 -9.51 -10.59
N LYS A 67 -12.22 -9.26 -9.65
CA LYS A 67 -11.89 -10.18 -8.53
C LYS A 67 -12.24 -9.54 -7.19
N ASN A 68 -12.31 -10.36 -6.13
CA ASN A 68 -12.78 -9.89 -4.83
C ASN A 68 -11.82 -10.12 -3.67
N THR A 69 -10.80 -10.97 -3.79
CA THR A 69 -9.94 -11.36 -2.67
C THR A 69 -8.45 -11.19 -2.96
N TYR A 70 -7.64 -11.02 -1.92
CA TYR A 70 -6.19 -10.86 -2.07
C TYR A 70 -5.52 -12.10 -2.65
N GLU A 71 -6.04 -13.29 -2.36
CA GLU A 71 -5.59 -14.53 -3.03
C GLU A 71 -5.87 -14.49 -4.54
N GLU A 72 -7.06 -14.07 -4.96
CA GLU A 72 -7.36 -13.90 -6.40
C GLU A 72 -6.46 -12.84 -7.05
N LEU A 73 -6.13 -11.75 -6.33
CA LEU A 73 -5.17 -10.76 -6.83
C LEU A 73 -3.80 -11.39 -7.05
N LYS A 74 -3.29 -12.18 -6.10
CA LYS A 74 -2.01 -12.89 -6.24
C LYS A 74 -2.06 -13.85 -7.43
N SER A 75 -3.11 -14.66 -7.54
CA SER A 75 -3.29 -15.59 -8.65
C SER A 75 -3.36 -14.88 -10.00
N TYR A 76 -4.04 -13.74 -10.09
CA TYR A 76 -4.06 -12.90 -11.30
C TYR A 76 -2.64 -12.51 -11.73
N TYR A 77 -1.81 -12.01 -10.81
CA TYR A 77 -0.42 -11.66 -11.17
C TYR A 77 0.37 -12.90 -11.60
N THR A 78 0.27 -14.01 -10.87
CA THR A 78 0.98 -15.26 -11.19
C THR A 78 0.61 -15.80 -12.56
N ILE A 79 -0.69 -15.87 -12.89
CA ILE A 79 -1.18 -16.35 -14.20
C ILE A 79 -0.66 -15.48 -15.34
N ASN A 80 -0.51 -14.17 -15.10
CA ASN A 80 0.02 -13.22 -16.07
C ASN A 80 1.57 -13.17 -16.09
N GLY A 81 2.26 -14.13 -15.45
CA GLY A 81 3.73 -14.16 -15.41
C GLY A 81 4.36 -12.98 -14.65
N LYS A 82 3.59 -12.28 -13.82
CA LYS A 82 4.02 -11.11 -13.05
C LYS A 82 4.14 -11.46 -11.57
N LYS A 83 5.04 -10.77 -10.87
CA LYS A 83 5.09 -10.80 -9.41
C LYS A 83 4.00 -9.90 -8.85
N ALA A 84 3.23 -10.39 -7.87
CA ALA A 84 2.28 -9.55 -7.15
C ALA A 84 3.02 -8.36 -6.49
N PRO A 85 2.47 -7.13 -6.56
CA PRO A 85 3.20 -5.93 -6.18
C PRO A 85 3.48 -5.85 -4.67
N GLY A 86 2.71 -6.55 -3.83
CA GLY A 86 2.89 -6.53 -2.38
C GLY A 86 2.67 -5.12 -1.82
N HIS A 87 3.77 -4.41 -1.51
CA HIS A 87 3.81 -3.03 -1.04
C HIS A 87 4.29 -2.04 -2.12
N ASP A 88 4.58 -2.50 -3.33
CA ASP A 88 5.11 -1.66 -4.41
C ASP A 88 4.04 -0.74 -5.01
N LEU A 89 3.91 0.45 -4.42
CA LEU A 89 3.00 1.49 -4.92
C LEU A 89 3.29 1.87 -6.37
N LYS A 90 4.56 1.87 -6.80
CA LYS A 90 4.93 2.24 -8.17
C LYS A 90 4.43 1.19 -9.17
N ALA A 91 4.55 -0.09 -8.84
CA ALA A 91 3.99 -1.17 -9.64
C ALA A 91 2.45 -1.08 -9.71
N MET A 92 1.79 -0.77 -8.58
CA MET A 92 0.32 -0.63 -8.56
C MET A 92 -0.17 0.61 -9.31
N THR A 93 0.51 1.76 -9.21
CA THR A 93 0.16 2.95 -10.00
C THR A 93 0.32 2.70 -11.49
N LYS A 94 1.30 1.88 -11.90
CA LYS A 94 1.48 1.45 -13.28
C LYS A 94 0.35 0.52 -13.74
N GLU A 95 -0.06 -0.43 -12.91
CA GLU A 95 -1.16 -1.35 -13.24
C GLU A 95 -2.48 -0.60 -13.47
N VAL A 96 -2.71 0.52 -12.77
CA VAL A 96 -3.91 1.36 -12.96
C VAL A 96 -3.71 2.54 -13.92
N GLY A 97 -2.54 2.66 -14.57
CA GLY A 97 -2.24 3.65 -15.59
C GLY A 97 -2.13 5.10 -15.12
N ILE A 98 -1.65 5.34 -13.89
CA ILE A 98 -1.52 6.69 -13.30
C ILE A 98 -0.08 7.05 -12.91
N GLU A 99 0.90 6.22 -13.24
CA GLU A 99 2.31 6.39 -12.86
C GLU A 99 2.94 7.67 -13.42
N THR A 100 2.49 8.14 -14.59
CA THR A 100 2.96 9.40 -15.19
C THR A 100 2.28 10.60 -14.56
N LYS A 101 1.01 10.45 -14.16
CA LYS A 101 0.22 11.51 -13.51
C LYS A 101 0.66 11.77 -12.08
N PHE A 102 1.07 10.71 -11.38
CA PHE A 102 1.52 10.74 -9.98
C PHE A 102 2.87 10.00 -9.84
N PRO A 103 3.96 10.62 -10.29
CA PRO A 103 5.26 9.97 -10.28
C PRO A 103 5.80 9.82 -8.85
N LEU A 104 5.95 8.58 -8.40
CA LEU A 104 6.62 8.23 -7.14
C LEU A 104 8.13 8.08 -7.35
N LYS A 105 8.93 8.79 -6.56
CA LYS A 105 10.39 8.89 -6.74
C LYS A 105 11.15 8.06 -5.70
N ARG A 106 12.47 8.13 -5.72
CA ARG A 106 13.31 7.53 -4.68
C ARG A 106 13.66 8.58 -3.64
N ILE A 107 13.82 8.18 -2.39
CA ILE A 107 14.23 9.06 -1.29
C ILE A 107 15.66 8.69 -0.86
N GLN A 108 16.55 9.68 -0.72
CA GLN A 108 17.93 9.46 -0.33
C GLN A 108 18.07 9.30 1.20
N LEU A 109 18.76 8.25 1.63
CA LEU A 109 19.06 8.01 3.04
C LEU A 109 20.30 8.80 3.48
N LYS A 110 20.33 9.21 4.75
CA LYS A 110 21.49 9.91 5.34
C LYS A 110 22.74 9.02 5.39
N GLY A 111 22.57 7.72 5.62
CA GLY A 111 23.66 6.73 5.64
C GLY A 111 24.13 6.26 4.26
N GLY A 112 23.65 6.88 3.17
CA GLY A 112 23.91 6.44 1.81
C GLY A 112 22.83 5.48 1.26
N GLY A 113 22.73 5.41 -0.06
CA GLY A 113 21.69 4.64 -0.76
C GLY A 113 20.35 5.37 -0.89
N PHE A 114 19.37 4.66 -1.44
CA PHE A 114 18.04 5.20 -1.74
C PHE A 114 16.93 4.21 -1.37
N VAL A 115 15.79 4.72 -0.95
CA VAL A 115 14.55 3.97 -0.73
C VAL A 115 13.66 4.13 -1.96
N LEU A 116 13.26 3.01 -2.55
CA LEU A 116 12.28 2.96 -3.64
C LEU A 116 10.85 3.02 -3.10
N PRO A 117 9.84 3.43 -3.90
CA PRO A 117 8.45 3.54 -3.45
C PRO A 117 7.88 2.29 -2.76
N GLY A 118 8.26 1.10 -3.21
CA GLY A 118 7.84 -0.16 -2.58
C GLY A 118 8.45 -0.45 -1.20
N LYS A 119 9.29 0.44 -0.68
CA LYS A 119 9.94 0.37 0.64
C LYS A 119 9.65 1.58 1.53
N TYR A 120 8.74 2.46 1.12
CA TYR A 120 8.33 3.61 1.96
C TYR A 120 7.73 3.18 3.29
N ASN A 121 6.99 2.07 3.32
CA ASN A 121 6.48 1.50 4.57
C ASN A 121 7.60 1.22 5.57
N GLU A 122 8.72 0.63 5.13
CA GLU A 122 9.86 0.32 5.99
C GLU A 122 10.55 1.62 6.44
N LEU A 123 10.75 2.58 5.52
CA LEU A 123 11.32 3.90 5.82
C LEU A 123 10.56 4.58 6.97
N TRP A 124 9.23 4.63 6.87
CA TRP A 124 8.39 5.33 7.84
C TRP A 124 8.13 4.51 9.11
N ARG A 125 8.01 3.18 9.00
CA ARG A 125 7.84 2.29 10.15
C ARG A 125 9.05 2.30 11.08
N TYR A 126 10.26 2.27 10.52
CA TYR A 126 11.49 2.24 11.31
C TYR A 126 12.09 3.62 11.55
N GLY A 127 11.53 4.66 10.93
CA GLY A 127 12.04 6.02 11.07
C GLY A 127 13.48 6.18 10.56
N ALA A 128 13.83 5.57 9.43
CA ALA A 128 15.18 5.68 8.90
C ALA A 128 15.52 7.16 8.54
N CYS A 129 16.74 7.60 8.86
CA CYS A 129 17.17 8.98 8.62
C CYS A 129 17.33 9.26 7.12
N ILE A 130 16.67 10.31 6.64
CA ILE A 130 16.75 10.77 5.24
C ILE A 130 17.70 11.97 5.11
N LYS A 131 18.21 12.19 3.91
CA LYS A 131 19.14 13.29 3.62
C LYS A 131 18.41 14.62 3.40
N ASN A 132 17.28 14.60 2.70
CA ASN A 132 16.49 15.79 2.39
C ASN A 132 15.02 15.58 2.79
N ALA A 133 14.51 16.40 3.69
CA ALA A 133 13.11 16.36 4.12
C ALA A 133 12.12 16.75 3.01
N GLU A 134 12.54 17.56 2.04
CA GLU A 134 11.71 17.98 0.92
C GLU A 134 11.35 16.80 0.00
N GLU A 135 12.22 15.79 -0.12
CA GLU A 135 11.91 14.57 -0.86
C GLU A 135 10.74 13.83 -0.20
N GLU A 136 10.78 13.65 1.12
CA GLU A 136 9.71 13.00 1.88
C GLU A 136 8.40 13.80 1.84
N GLN A 137 8.46 15.13 1.93
CA GLN A 137 7.29 16.01 1.80
C GLN A 137 6.70 16.00 0.37
N SER A 138 7.55 15.93 -0.65
CA SER A 138 7.11 15.81 -2.05
C SER A 138 6.36 14.48 -2.26
N GLU A 139 6.88 13.39 -1.73
CA GLU A 139 6.24 12.08 -1.84
C GLU A 139 4.94 12.01 -1.02
N GLU A 140 4.87 12.65 0.15
CA GLU A 140 3.61 12.86 0.87
C GLU A 140 2.57 13.53 -0.02
N LYS A 141 2.90 14.66 -0.64
CA LYS A 141 1.97 15.40 -1.54
C LYS A 141 1.49 14.51 -2.69
N THR A 142 2.38 13.71 -3.28
CA THR A 142 2.02 12.76 -4.32
C THR A 142 1.06 11.68 -3.81
N LEU A 143 1.31 11.12 -2.63
CA LEU A 143 0.41 10.12 -2.02
C LEU A 143 -0.97 10.71 -1.68
N VAL A 144 -1.04 11.95 -1.19
CA VAL A 144 -2.31 12.66 -0.97
C VAL A 144 -3.10 12.76 -2.28
N ARG A 145 -2.45 13.20 -3.37
CA ARG A 145 -3.10 13.32 -4.69
C ARG A 145 -3.59 11.97 -5.22
N ILE A 146 -2.86 10.88 -4.97
CA ILE A 146 -3.30 9.52 -5.31
C ILE A 146 -4.53 9.15 -4.47
N ALA A 147 -4.51 9.40 -3.16
CA ALA A 147 -5.65 9.11 -2.28
C ALA A 147 -6.92 9.90 -2.66
N GLU A 148 -6.78 11.16 -3.04
CA GLU A 148 -7.90 11.97 -3.56
C GLU A 148 -8.44 11.41 -4.87
N TRP A 149 -7.55 11.04 -5.79
CA TRP A 149 -7.92 10.42 -7.06
C TRP A 149 -8.64 9.08 -6.89
N LEU A 150 -8.20 8.27 -5.92
CA LEU A 150 -8.83 7.00 -5.54
C LEU A 150 -10.22 7.23 -4.93
N SER A 151 -10.37 8.24 -4.05
CA SER A 151 -11.64 8.55 -3.39
C SER A 151 -12.80 8.81 -4.36
N GLN A 152 -12.50 9.20 -5.60
CA GLN A 152 -13.48 9.43 -6.66
C GLN A 152 -13.87 8.15 -7.44
N ARG A 153 -13.20 7.02 -7.19
CA ARG A 153 -13.26 5.79 -8.01
C ARG A 153 -13.63 4.53 -7.23
N ILE A 154 -13.41 4.52 -5.92
CA ILE A 154 -13.69 3.37 -5.04
C ILE A 154 -14.69 3.68 -3.95
#